data_AF-A0AAD7JDE5-F1
#
_entry.id   AF-A0AAD7JDE5-F1
#
_cell.length_a   1.000
_cell.length_b   1.000
_cell.length_c   1.000
_cell.angle_alpha   90.00
_cell.angle_beta   90.00
_cell.angle_gamma   90.00
#
_symmetry.space_group_name_H-M   'P 1'
#
loop_
_entity.id
_entity.type
_entity.pdbx_description
1 polymer ?
#
loop_
_entity_poly.entity_id
_entity_poly.type
_entity_poly.pdbx_seq_one_letter_code
_entity_poly.pdbx_strand_id
1 'polypeptide(L)'
;MALFRGRPTSWLARTLIFCHIPFLFTHARRTKHNDIGRSDDPLSDSGLTSASWIWTSGATMGSIAFIKTYISGSGRTATSATISLTVVQQFTLWVNGRLIGASGDGADDWKSAQVFTTALNATSNIFSVLAVNDADSGAPAPGLLAGIHVKYSDGSDDVIVSDSIWVVSTVIPSDFPTPSTYSLFSPATLLAPFGSGS
;
A
#
# COMPACT_ATOMS: atom_id res chain seq x y z
N MET A 1 -13.21 6.18 -66.41
CA MET A 1 -13.26 7.28 -65.42
C MET A 1 -13.85 6.73 -64.13
N ALA A 2 -13.32 7.14 -62.97
CA ALA A 2 -13.58 6.70 -61.59
C ALA A 2 -12.92 5.37 -61.16
N LEU A 3 -12.40 5.20 -59.94
CA LEU A 3 -11.57 6.00 -59.02
C LEU A 3 -11.23 5.00 -57.89
N PHE A 4 -9.96 4.94 -57.46
CA PHE A 4 -9.53 4.17 -56.30
C PHE A 4 -10.20 4.68 -55.00
N ARG A 5 -10.48 3.80 -54.04
CA ARG A 5 -9.85 3.72 -52.69
C ARG A 5 -10.70 2.91 -51.70
N GLY A 6 -10.01 2.12 -50.85
CA GLY A 6 -10.48 1.77 -49.50
C GLY A 6 -10.47 0.27 -49.15
N ARG A 7 -9.36 -0.24 -48.61
CA ARG A 7 -9.33 -1.49 -47.80
C ARG A 7 -9.50 -1.11 -46.32
N PRO A 8 -10.18 -1.94 -45.50
CA PRO A 8 -9.92 -1.96 -44.07
C PRO A 8 -9.10 -3.20 -43.68
N THR A 9 -7.89 -2.90 -43.22
CA THR A 9 -7.10 -3.47 -42.10
C THR A 9 -7.54 -4.78 -41.44
N SER A 10 -6.63 -5.75 -41.51
CA SER A 10 -6.46 -6.89 -40.60
C SER A 10 -6.07 -6.44 -39.18
N TRP A 11 -6.75 -6.93 -38.16
CA TRP A 11 -6.26 -6.93 -36.78
C TRP A 11 -5.68 -8.30 -36.44
N LEU A 12 -4.37 -8.34 -36.22
CA LEU A 12 -3.65 -9.49 -35.68
C LEU A 12 -3.73 -9.48 -34.14
N ALA A 13 -3.88 -10.68 -33.60
CA ALA A 13 -4.04 -11.01 -32.20
C ALA A 13 -2.86 -10.56 -31.30
N ARG A 14 -3.15 -10.28 -30.04
CA ARG A 14 -2.21 -10.47 -28.93
C ARG A 14 -2.88 -11.32 -27.86
N THR A 15 -2.53 -12.60 -27.86
CA THR A 15 -2.80 -13.57 -26.82
C THR A 15 -2.15 -13.10 -25.52
N LEU A 16 -2.94 -12.76 -24.51
CA LEU A 16 -2.46 -12.54 -23.14
C LEU A 16 -2.20 -13.92 -22.51
N ILE A 17 -0.92 -14.22 -22.28
CA ILE A 17 -0.51 -15.38 -21.50
C ILE A 17 -0.73 -15.04 -20.03
N PHE A 18 -1.78 -15.58 -19.43
CA PHE A 18 -1.96 -15.59 -17.98
C PHE A 18 -0.95 -16.55 -17.36
N CYS A 19 0.15 -16.03 -16.81
CA CYS A 19 1.05 -16.79 -15.96
C CYS A 19 0.33 -17.07 -14.63
N HIS A 20 -0.22 -18.28 -14.47
CA HIS A 20 -0.73 -18.76 -13.18
C HIS A 20 0.44 -19.00 -12.23
N ILE A 21 0.58 -18.14 -11.22
CA ILE A 21 1.41 -18.44 -10.04
C ILE A 21 0.48 -19.14 -9.03
N PRO A 22 0.70 -20.42 -8.69
CA PRO A 22 -0.07 -21.07 -7.65
C PRO A 22 0.33 -20.51 -6.28
N PHE A 23 -0.56 -19.75 -5.64
CA PHE A 23 -0.42 -19.34 -4.25
C PHE A 23 -0.61 -20.55 -3.33
N LEU A 24 0.48 -21.06 -2.76
CA LEU A 24 0.40 -21.89 -1.56
C LEU A 24 0.04 -20.98 -0.37
N PHE A 25 -1.21 -21.06 0.08
CA PHE A 25 -1.68 -20.40 1.29
C PHE A 25 -1.01 -21.00 2.53
N THR A 26 -0.13 -20.23 3.19
CA THR A 26 0.14 -20.43 4.62
C THR A 26 -0.68 -19.41 5.39
N HIS A 27 -1.70 -19.90 6.10
CA HIS A 27 -2.69 -19.21 6.93
C HIS A 27 -2.31 -17.80 7.44
N ALA A 28 -2.74 -16.76 6.72
CA ALA A 28 -3.06 -15.46 7.33
C ALA A 28 -4.52 -15.53 7.79
N ARG A 29 -4.75 -15.50 9.12
CA ARG A 29 -6.10 -15.57 9.69
C ARG A 29 -6.83 -14.26 9.41
N ARG A 30 -7.75 -14.27 8.44
CA ARG A 30 -8.73 -13.21 8.18
C ARG A 30 -9.81 -13.24 9.27
N THR A 31 -9.79 -12.32 10.21
CA THR A 31 -10.91 -12.13 11.14
C THR A 31 -11.87 -11.09 10.57
N LYS A 32 -12.99 -11.54 9.99
CA LYS A 32 -14.21 -10.73 9.89
C LYS A 32 -14.96 -10.90 11.21
N HIS A 33 -14.94 -9.89 12.09
CA HIS A 33 -15.64 -9.97 13.38
C HIS A 33 -17.11 -9.56 13.22
N ASN A 34 -18.02 -10.49 13.54
CA ASN A 34 -19.41 -10.20 13.92
C ASN A 34 -19.70 -10.95 15.24
N ASP A 35 -20.19 -10.21 16.23
CA ASP A 35 -20.90 -10.59 17.47
C ASP A 35 -20.18 -10.98 18.80
N ILE A 36 -20.56 -10.19 19.83
CA ILE A 36 -20.75 -10.41 21.29
C ILE A 36 -19.52 -10.53 22.23
N GLY A 37 -19.37 -9.54 23.12
CA GLY A 37 -18.80 -9.70 24.47
C GLY A 37 -17.37 -9.18 24.73
N ARG A 38 -17.21 -7.85 24.76
CA ARG A 38 -16.11 -7.03 25.36
C ARG A 38 -14.71 -7.67 25.50
N SER A 39 -13.82 -7.29 24.59
CA SER A 39 -12.48 -6.76 24.90
C SER A 39 -12.04 -5.82 23.77
N ASP A 40 -12.15 -4.51 24.03
CA ASP A 40 -11.25 -3.44 23.57
C ASP A 40 -10.89 -3.37 22.07
N ASP A 41 -11.86 -2.81 21.35
CA ASP A 41 -11.79 -1.98 20.13
C ASP A 41 -10.96 -2.44 18.91
N PRO A 42 -11.59 -3.12 17.93
CA PRO A 42 -11.00 -3.38 16.62
C PRO A 42 -10.94 -2.12 15.72
N LEU A 43 -11.28 -0.94 16.26
CA LEU A 43 -11.06 0.39 15.68
C LEU A 43 -10.25 1.28 16.63
N SER A 44 -9.00 0.96 16.96
CA SER A 44 -8.10 2.05 17.33
C SER A 44 -7.75 2.87 16.08
N ASP A 45 -8.69 3.74 15.72
CA ASP A 45 -8.58 4.87 14.80
C ASP A 45 -7.32 5.72 15.09
N SER A 46 -6.68 5.55 16.26
CA SER A 46 -5.47 6.25 16.70
C SER A 46 -4.31 6.18 15.71
N GLY A 47 -4.15 5.08 14.96
CA GLY A 47 -3.09 4.97 13.95
C GLY A 47 -3.34 5.80 12.69
N LEU A 48 -4.61 6.03 12.33
CA LEU A 48 -5.00 6.75 11.12
C LEU A 48 -5.44 8.19 11.41
N THR A 49 -5.80 8.52 12.64
CA THR A 49 -6.32 9.85 13.03
C THR A 49 -5.37 10.99 12.62
N SER A 50 -4.06 10.74 12.69
CA SER A 50 -3.03 11.72 12.28
C SER A 50 -2.42 11.44 10.90
N ALA A 51 -2.95 10.46 10.17
CA ALA A 51 -2.49 10.12 8.84
C ALA A 51 -3.12 11.01 7.77
N SER A 52 -2.43 11.14 6.65
CA SER A 52 -2.93 11.81 5.45
C SER A 52 -2.95 10.83 4.29
N TRP A 53 -3.96 10.95 3.44
CA TRP A 53 -3.94 10.38 2.10
C TRP A 53 -2.76 10.96 1.35
N ILE A 54 -1.90 10.08 0.84
CA ILE A 54 -0.73 10.43 0.06
C ILE A 54 -0.73 9.77 -1.31
N TRP A 55 -0.13 10.43 -2.29
CA TRP A 55 0.08 9.85 -3.61
C TRP A 55 1.34 10.41 -4.30
N THR A 56 1.56 10.02 -5.55
CA THR A 56 2.49 10.75 -6.43
C THR A 56 1.91 12.10 -6.83
N SER A 57 2.74 13.00 -7.36
CA SER A 57 2.26 14.26 -7.92
C SER A 57 1.36 13.99 -9.14
N GLY A 58 0.08 14.31 -9.02
CA GLY A 58 -0.94 14.04 -10.04
C GLY A 58 -1.60 12.65 -9.90
N ALA A 59 -2.76 12.46 -10.53
CA ALA A 59 -3.52 11.21 -10.46
C ALA A 59 -2.99 10.15 -11.46
N THR A 60 -1.71 9.80 -11.36
CA THR A 60 -1.06 8.85 -12.28
C THR A 60 -1.69 7.45 -12.14
N MET A 61 -1.98 6.83 -13.29
CA MET A 61 -2.43 5.44 -13.39
C MET A 61 -1.27 4.44 -13.37
N GLY A 62 -1.56 3.21 -13.01
CA GLY A 62 -0.62 2.09 -12.97
C GLY A 62 -0.04 1.85 -11.57
N SER A 63 1.07 1.13 -11.53
CA SER A 63 1.75 0.76 -10.29
C SER A 63 2.59 1.90 -9.74
N ILE A 64 2.45 2.17 -8.45
CA ILE A 64 3.17 3.20 -7.71
C ILE A 64 3.82 2.57 -6.48
N ALA A 65 5.14 2.72 -6.36
CA ALA A 65 5.88 2.26 -5.19
C ALA A 65 5.91 3.35 -4.12
N PHE A 66 5.57 3.01 -2.89
CA PHE A 66 5.72 3.83 -1.69
C PHE A 66 6.70 3.17 -0.73
N ILE A 67 7.59 3.95 -0.13
CA ILE A 67 8.55 3.47 0.85
C ILE A 67 8.60 4.41 2.06
N LYS A 68 8.60 3.81 3.24
CA LYS A 68 8.97 4.46 4.50
C LYS A 68 10.08 3.67 5.17
N THR A 69 11.25 4.29 5.26
CA THR A 69 12.29 3.81 6.17
C THR A 69 12.04 4.35 7.56
N TYR A 70 12.19 3.47 8.54
CA TYR A 70 12.03 3.80 9.93
C TYR A 70 13.24 3.31 10.72
N ILE A 71 13.83 4.21 11.49
CA ILE A 71 14.94 3.93 12.40
C ILE A 71 14.41 4.10 13.82
N SER A 72 14.53 3.04 14.62
CA SER A 72 14.19 3.09 16.03
C SER A 72 15.05 4.14 16.74
N GLY A 73 14.42 4.89 17.66
CA GLY A 73 15.16 5.87 18.46
C GLY A 73 16.30 5.21 19.25
N SER A 74 17.38 5.95 19.52
CA SER A 74 18.56 5.44 20.21
C SER A 74 18.21 4.68 21.49
N GLY A 75 18.70 3.45 21.63
CA GLY A 75 18.48 2.60 22.80
C GLY A 75 17.16 1.83 22.81
N ARG A 76 16.26 2.04 21.83
CA ARG A 76 15.01 1.29 21.71
C ARG A 76 15.15 0.13 20.72
N THR A 77 14.63 -1.03 21.08
CA THR A 77 14.63 -2.24 20.25
C THR A 77 13.21 -2.54 19.78
N ALA A 78 12.94 -2.27 18.51
CA ALA A 78 11.64 -2.58 17.91
C ALA A 78 11.44 -4.10 17.86
N THR A 79 10.21 -4.55 18.10
CA THR A 79 9.87 -5.98 18.19
C THR A 79 8.81 -6.37 17.17
N SER A 80 7.76 -5.55 17.03
CA SER A 80 6.63 -5.85 16.17
C SER A 80 5.94 -4.57 15.70
N ALA A 81 5.17 -4.70 14.63
CA ALA A 81 4.28 -3.67 14.14
C ALA A 81 2.86 -4.19 13.96
N THR A 82 1.88 -3.34 14.26
CA THR A 82 0.50 -3.45 13.76
C THR A 82 0.30 -2.37 12.71
N ILE A 83 -0.10 -2.77 11.51
CA ILE A 83 -0.17 -1.92 10.31
C ILE A 83 -1.61 -1.85 9.85
N SER A 84 -2.21 -0.66 9.90
CA SER A 84 -3.49 -0.34 9.27
C SER A 84 -3.22 0.35 7.93
N LEU A 85 -3.69 -0.23 6.82
CA LEU A 85 -3.40 0.23 5.47
C LEU A 85 -4.63 0.14 4.58
N THR A 86 -4.90 1.21 3.83
CA THR A 86 -5.82 1.20 2.69
C THR A 86 -5.21 1.94 1.51
N VAL A 87 -5.58 1.53 0.31
CA VAL A 87 -5.18 2.16 -0.95
C VAL A 87 -6.37 2.15 -1.90
N VAL A 88 -6.55 3.25 -2.62
CA VAL A 88 -7.39 3.29 -3.82
C VAL A 88 -6.47 3.02 -5.03
N GLN A 89 -6.52 1.86 -5.70
CA GLN A 89 -7.52 0.78 -5.56
C GLN A 89 -7.00 -0.49 -4.87
N GLN A 90 -5.76 -0.89 -5.16
CA GLN A 90 -5.20 -2.14 -4.64
C GLN A 90 -3.78 -1.92 -4.11
N PHE A 91 -3.34 -2.80 -3.21
CA PHE A 91 -1.98 -2.76 -2.70
C PHE A 91 -1.38 -4.14 -2.47
N THR A 92 -0.05 -4.18 -2.45
CA THR A 92 0.73 -5.25 -1.82
C THR A 92 1.71 -4.63 -0.83
N LEU A 93 1.85 -5.23 0.36
CA LEU A 93 2.65 -4.74 1.47
C LEU A 93 3.81 -5.70 1.77
N TRP A 94 5.01 -5.13 1.87
CA TRP A 94 6.21 -5.79 2.36
C TRP A 94 6.80 -5.05 3.55
N VAL A 95 7.44 -5.79 4.44
CA VAL A 95 8.27 -5.26 5.53
C VAL A 95 9.61 -5.96 5.49
N ASN A 96 10.70 -5.20 5.36
CA ASN A 96 12.06 -5.71 5.25
C ASN A 96 12.23 -6.77 4.14
N GLY A 97 11.53 -6.57 3.01
CA GLY A 97 11.55 -7.51 1.89
C GLY A 97 10.60 -8.70 2.01
N ARG A 98 10.01 -8.94 3.19
CA ARG A 98 9.06 -10.03 3.41
C ARG A 98 7.64 -9.60 3.05
N LEU A 99 6.97 -10.37 2.19
CA LEU A 99 5.56 -10.17 1.88
C LEU A 99 4.71 -10.37 3.14
N ILE A 100 3.92 -9.35 3.48
CA ILE A 100 3.02 -9.36 4.64
C ILE A 100 1.57 -9.60 4.22
N GLY A 101 1.15 -9.00 3.11
CA GLY A 101 -0.22 -9.15 2.60
C GLY A 101 -0.49 -8.28 1.39
N ALA A 102 -1.72 -8.37 0.89
CA ALA A 102 -2.23 -7.57 -0.21
C ALA A 102 -3.70 -7.23 0.04
N SER A 103 -4.21 -6.21 -0.64
CA SER A 103 -5.63 -5.89 -0.64
C SER A 103 -6.46 -7.04 -1.23
N GLY A 104 -7.76 -7.04 -0.97
CA GLY A 104 -8.68 -7.89 -1.71
C GLY A 104 -8.92 -7.33 -3.12
N ASP A 105 -9.80 -8.01 -3.85
CA ASP A 105 -10.25 -7.66 -5.21
C ASP A 105 -11.62 -6.95 -5.23
N GLY A 106 -12.17 -6.60 -4.05
CA GLY A 106 -13.46 -5.93 -3.95
C GLY A 106 -13.40 -4.45 -4.33
N ALA A 107 -14.37 -3.98 -5.13
CA ALA A 107 -14.43 -2.59 -5.62
C ALA A 107 -14.51 -1.52 -4.51
N ASP A 108 -14.97 -1.90 -3.32
CA ASP A 108 -15.15 -1.03 -2.16
C ASP A 108 -14.17 -1.33 -1.01
N ASP A 109 -13.20 -2.23 -1.22
CA ASP A 109 -12.27 -2.67 -0.16
C ASP A 109 -11.43 -1.50 0.39
N TRP A 110 -11.26 -0.42 -0.38
CA TRP A 110 -10.56 0.78 0.04
C TRP A 110 -11.28 1.57 1.14
N LYS A 111 -12.61 1.39 1.29
CA LYS A 111 -13.42 2.07 2.32
C LYS A 111 -13.12 1.56 3.73
N SER A 112 -12.35 0.49 3.87
CA SER A 112 -11.96 -0.07 5.17
C SER A 112 -10.49 -0.43 5.16
N ALA A 113 -9.72 0.15 6.09
CA ALA A 113 -8.33 -0.22 6.26
C ALA A 113 -8.19 -1.70 6.64
N GLN A 114 -7.21 -2.36 6.04
CA GLN A 114 -6.83 -3.72 6.39
C GLN A 114 -5.73 -3.68 7.45
N VAL A 115 -5.79 -4.62 8.40
CA VAL A 115 -4.86 -4.69 9.52
C VAL A 115 -3.93 -5.90 9.37
N PHE A 116 -2.63 -5.65 9.47
CA PHE A 116 -1.58 -6.67 9.41
C PHE A 116 -0.70 -6.59 10.65
N THR A 117 -0.09 -7.72 11.03
CA THR A 117 0.92 -7.76 12.09
C THR A 117 2.18 -8.46 11.62
N THR A 118 3.34 -7.98 12.05
CA THR A 118 4.63 -8.60 11.71
C THR A 118 5.68 -8.32 12.79
N ALA A 119 6.68 -9.20 12.88
CA ALA A 119 7.90 -8.91 13.61
C ALA A 119 8.73 -7.85 12.86
N LEU A 120 9.53 -7.09 13.61
CA LEU A 120 10.44 -6.09 13.11
C LEU A 120 11.90 -6.46 13.40
N ASN A 121 12.81 -5.88 12.63
CA ASN A 121 14.22 -5.80 13.01
C ASN A 121 14.36 -4.80 14.16
N ALA A 122 15.40 -4.99 14.98
CA ALA A 122 15.62 -4.21 16.20
C ALA A 122 15.71 -2.69 15.96
N THR A 123 16.35 -2.26 14.88
CA THR A 123 16.77 -0.86 14.70
C THR A 123 16.32 -0.21 13.40
N SER A 124 16.30 -0.94 12.29
CA SER A 124 15.99 -0.39 10.97
C SER A 124 14.97 -1.27 10.26
N ASN A 125 13.87 -0.65 9.85
CA ASN A 125 12.78 -1.31 9.16
C ASN A 125 12.40 -0.52 7.90
N ILE A 126 12.08 -1.23 6.83
CA ILE A 126 11.58 -0.67 5.58
C ILE A 126 10.16 -1.18 5.36
N PHE A 127 9.20 -0.27 5.30
CA PHE A 127 7.82 -0.55 4.92
C PHE A 127 7.65 -0.15 3.46
N SER A 128 7.29 -1.12 2.62
CA SER A 128 7.16 -0.92 1.18
C SER A 128 5.76 -1.31 0.75
N VAL A 129 5.10 -0.42 0.00
CA VAL A 129 3.77 -0.66 -0.56
C VAL A 129 3.82 -0.47 -2.06
N LEU A 130 3.38 -1.48 -2.80
CA LEU A 130 3.07 -1.33 -4.21
C LEU A 130 1.58 -1.08 -4.34
N ALA A 131 1.22 0.16 -4.64
CA ALA A 131 -0.16 0.55 -4.94
C ALA A 131 -0.44 0.37 -6.43
N VAL A 132 -1.67 0.00 -6.78
CA VAL A 132 -2.13 -0.09 -8.17
C VAL A 132 -3.36 0.78 -8.34
N ASN A 133 -3.25 1.74 -9.25
CA ASN A 133 -4.35 2.60 -9.67
C ASN A 133 -4.79 2.26 -11.09
N ASP A 134 -5.83 1.44 -11.21
CA ASP A 134 -6.43 1.02 -12.49
C ASP A 134 -7.68 1.86 -12.85
N ALA A 135 -7.80 3.07 -12.32
CA ALA A 135 -8.98 3.91 -12.47
C ALA A 135 -9.33 4.26 -13.93
N ASP A 136 -10.49 3.78 -14.40
CA ASP A 136 -11.24 4.37 -15.52
C ASP A 136 -12.00 5.64 -15.05
N SER A 137 -12.58 6.39 -15.99
CA SER A 137 -13.35 7.61 -15.68
C SER A 137 -14.47 7.33 -14.68
N GLY A 138 -14.42 7.96 -13.50
CA GLY A 138 -15.43 7.84 -12.44
C GLY A 138 -14.99 7.05 -11.20
N ALA A 139 -13.80 6.44 -11.20
CA ALA A 139 -13.22 5.85 -9.99
C ALA A 139 -12.83 6.93 -8.96
N PRO A 140 -12.80 6.59 -7.65
CA PRO A 140 -12.32 7.52 -6.62
C PRO A 140 -10.89 7.97 -6.87
N ALA A 141 -10.54 9.16 -6.38
CA ALA A 141 -9.17 9.65 -6.50
C ALA A 141 -8.18 8.66 -5.84
N PRO A 142 -7.06 8.34 -6.50
CA PRO A 142 -6.11 7.39 -5.96
C PRO A 142 -5.43 7.96 -4.71
N GLY A 143 -5.07 7.08 -3.79
CA GLY A 143 -4.41 7.49 -2.56
C GLY A 143 -4.05 6.30 -1.69
N LEU A 144 -2.99 6.47 -0.91
CA LEU A 144 -2.57 5.55 0.14
C LEU A 144 -2.79 6.22 1.49
N LEU A 145 -3.35 5.48 2.43
CA LEU A 145 -3.48 5.89 3.82
C LEU A 145 -2.96 4.78 4.73
N ALA A 146 -2.04 5.11 5.62
CA ALA A 146 -1.40 4.13 6.50
C ALA A 146 -1.15 4.67 7.90
N GLY A 147 -1.29 3.79 8.88
CA GLY A 147 -0.90 3.98 10.27
C GLY A 147 -0.19 2.72 10.77
N ILE A 148 1.00 2.87 11.33
CA ILE A 148 1.86 1.76 11.76
C ILE A 148 2.24 2.00 13.22
N HIS A 149 1.72 1.15 14.09
CA HIS A 149 2.07 1.12 15.51
C HIS A 149 3.26 0.19 15.72
N VAL A 150 4.40 0.75 16.12
CA VAL A 150 5.63 0.02 16.44
C VAL A 150 5.69 -0.23 17.93
N LYS A 151 5.92 -1.47 18.34
CA LYS A 151 6.13 -1.85 19.74
C LYS A 151 7.61 -2.12 20.03
N TYR A 152 8.07 -1.64 21.18
CA TYR A 152 9.44 -1.82 21.66
C TYR A 152 9.53 -2.84 22.79
N SER A 153 10.74 -3.38 23.00
CA SER A 153 11.00 -4.36 24.06
C SER A 153 10.88 -3.81 25.48
N ASP A 154 11.02 -2.49 25.64
CA ASP A 154 10.86 -1.78 26.92
C ASP A 154 9.38 -1.47 27.26
N GLY A 155 8.46 -1.88 26.39
CA GLY A 155 7.02 -1.66 26.53
C GLY A 155 6.53 -0.32 25.95
N SER A 156 7.42 0.55 25.49
CA SER A 156 7.04 1.78 24.77
C SER A 156 6.57 1.48 23.34
N ASP A 157 5.98 2.49 22.71
CA ASP A 157 5.52 2.45 21.32
C ASP A 157 5.86 3.73 20.56
N ASP A 158 5.77 3.65 19.23
CA ASP A 158 5.78 4.79 18.32
C ASP A 158 4.68 4.58 17.25
N VAL A 159 4.21 5.67 16.67
CA VAL A 159 3.28 5.64 15.53
C VAL A 159 3.93 6.28 14.31
N ILE A 160 3.92 5.57 13.19
CA ILE A 160 4.30 6.07 11.87
C ILE A 160 3.02 6.27 11.07
N VAL A 161 2.86 7.42 10.43
CA VAL A 161 1.69 7.73 9.61
C VAL A 161 2.07 7.96 8.15
N SER A 162 1.12 7.81 7.24
CA SER A 162 1.26 8.29 5.86
C SER A 162 1.30 9.82 5.85
N ASP A 163 2.42 10.36 5.36
CA ASP A 163 2.78 11.77 5.38
C ASP A 163 3.72 12.08 4.19
N SER A 164 4.14 13.33 4.05
CA SER A 164 5.06 13.75 2.98
C SER A 164 6.51 13.27 3.14
N ILE A 165 6.84 12.58 4.24
CA ILE A 165 8.17 12.00 4.47
C ILE A 165 8.26 10.62 3.80
N TRP A 166 7.14 9.97 3.50
CA TRP A 166 7.14 8.82 2.60
C TRP A 166 7.72 9.22 1.25
N VAL A 167 8.44 8.30 0.62
CA VAL A 167 8.94 8.50 -0.73
C VAL A 167 8.17 7.62 -1.70
N VAL A 168 7.93 8.12 -2.90
CA VAL A 168 7.07 7.53 -3.91
C VAL A 168 7.76 7.50 -5.27
N SER A 169 7.49 6.47 -6.08
CA SER A 169 7.96 6.40 -7.47
C SER A 169 6.92 5.75 -8.38
N THR A 170 6.78 6.33 -9.58
CA THR A 170 6.04 5.73 -10.72
C THR A 170 6.93 4.78 -11.53
N VAL A 171 8.23 4.73 -11.27
CA VAL A 171 9.19 3.84 -11.92
C VAL A 171 9.66 2.83 -10.88
N ILE A 172 9.03 1.65 -10.90
CA ILE A 172 9.32 0.60 -9.91
C ILE A 172 10.76 0.09 -10.11
N PRO A 173 11.66 0.25 -9.13
CA PRO A 173 13.02 -0.26 -9.22
C PRO A 173 13.02 -1.78 -9.34
N SER A 174 14.00 -2.35 -10.05
CA SER A 174 14.14 -3.80 -10.19
C SER A 174 14.44 -4.54 -8.89
N ASP A 175 14.96 -3.84 -7.88
CA ASP A 175 15.26 -4.33 -6.53
C ASP A 175 14.17 -4.01 -5.50
N PHE A 176 13.00 -3.54 -5.94
CA PHE A 176 11.82 -3.45 -5.08
C PHE A 176 11.43 -4.85 -4.54
N PRO A 177 11.01 -5.00 -3.27
CA PRO A 177 10.56 -3.99 -2.30
C PRO A 177 11.65 -3.36 -1.42
N THR A 178 12.93 -3.70 -1.57
CA THR A 178 14.02 -3.18 -0.74
C THR A 178 15.08 -2.50 -1.60
N PRO A 179 14.75 -1.37 -2.24
CA PRO A 179 15.68 -0.73 -3.15
C PRO A 179 16.92 -0.23 -2.39
N SER A 180 18.06 -0.43 -3.01
CA SER A 180 19.37 -0.02 -2.50
C SER A 180 19.60 1.49 -2.56
N THR A 181 18.85 2.21 -3.40
CA THR A 181 18.90 3.68 -3.53
C THR A 181 17.51 4.26 -3.74
N TYR A 182 17.31 5.51 -3.31
CA TYR A 182 16.04 6.24 -3.50
C TYR A 182 16.10 7.29 -4.62
N SER A 183 17.05 7.16 -5.55
CA SER A 183 17.26 8.12 -6.64
C SER A 183 16.07 8.25 -7.61
N LEU A 184 15.25 7.18 -7.71
CA LEU A 184 14.02 7.16 -8.51
C LEU A 184 12.79 7.63 -7.73
N PHE A 185 12.94 7.95 -6.44
CA PHE A 185 11.83 8.32 -5.58
C PHE A 185 11.83 9.82 -5.29
N SER A 186 10.64 10.39 -5.17
CA SER A 186 10.40 11.74 -4.69
C SER A 186 9.58 11.70 -3.40
N PRO A 187 9.56 12.77 -2.60
CA PRO A 187 8.60 12.88 -1.49
C PRO A 187 7.15 12.68 -1.97
N ALA A 188 6.33 12.05 -1.15
CA ALA A 188 4.91 11.86 -1.43
C ALA A 188 4.14 13.19 -1.31
N THR A 189 3.12 13.35 -2.15
CA THR A 189 2.22 14.51 -2.10
C THR A 189 1.09 14.25 -1.12
N LEU A 190 0.83 15.20 -0.21
CA LEU A 190 -0.34 15.18 0.65
C LEU A 190 -1.60 15.51 -0.17
N LEU A 191 -2.60 14.65 -0.10
CA LEU A 191 -3.88 14.85 -0.77
C LEU A 191 -4.92 15.42 0.20
N ALA A 192 -5.14 14.72 1.32
CA ALA A 192 -6.11 15.13 2.33
C ALA A 192 -5.84 14.42 3.67
N PRO A 193 -6.20 15.02 4.83
CA PRO A 193 -6.16 14.31 6.11
C PRO A 193 -7.13 13.13 6.16
N PHE A 194 -6.90 12.18 7.06
CA PHE A 194 -7.91 11.18 7.40
C PHE A 194 -9.23 11.84 7.86
N GLY A 195 -10.36 11.21 7.52
CA GLY A 195 -11.69 11.70 7.92
C GLY A 195 -12.20 12.92 7.15
N SER A 196 -11.44 13.48 6.21
CA SER A 196 -11.83 14.68 5.45
C SER A 196 -12.88 14.44 4.35
N GLY A 197 -13.59 13.30 4.37
CA GLY A 197 -14.68 12.87 3.49
C GLY A 197 -14.86 13.59 2.14
N SER A 198 -14.63 12.88 1.03
CA SER A 198 -15.23 13.21 -0.27
C SER A 198 -16.62 12.59 -0.39
#